data_AF-A0A8J7DVN5-F1
#
_entry.id   AF-A0A8J7DVN5-F1
#
_cell.length_a   1.000
_cell.length_b   1.000
_cell.length_c   1.000
_cell.angle_alpha   90.00
_cell.angle_beta   90.00
_cell.angle_gamma   90.00
#
_symmetry.space_group_name_H-M   'P 1'
#
loop_
_entity.id
_entity.type
_entity.pdbx_description
1 polymer ?
#
loop_
_entity_poly.entity_id
_entity_poly.type
_entity_poly.pdbx_seq_one_letter_code
_entity_poly.pdbx_strand_id
1 'polypeptide(L)'
;PSLALSPREAFFAPQETLPLQQTPGRISAELVCPYPPGIPVLMPGETISPNSLNTLQRILNLGGCITGCSDLTLKTLKVVR
;
A
#
# COMPACT_ATOMS: atom_id res chain seq x y z
N PRO A 1 -7.51 9.47 -0.80
CA PRO A 1 -6.82 9.06 0.45
C PRO A 1 -6.54 10.29 1.31
N SER A 2 -6.61 10.19 2.63
CA SER A 2 -6.16 11.24 3.55
C SER A 2 -4.70 11.00 3.95
N LEU A 3 -3.89 12.06 3.91
CA LEU A 3 -2.51 12.05 4.40
C LEU A 3 -2.52 12.19 5.92
N ALA A 4 -2.04 11.16 6.62
CA ALA A 4 -1.87 11.17 8.06
C ALA A 4 -0.46 11.61 8.47
N LEU A 5 0.53 11.31 7.62
CA LEU A 5 1.94 11.69 7.77
C LEU A 5 2.48 12.17 6.42
N SER A 6 3.56 12.95 6.42
CA SER A 6 4.28 13.19 5.17
C SER A 6 4.93 11.89 4.66
N PRO A 7 5.14 11.74 3.35
CA PRO A 7 5.77 10.54 2.80
C PRO A 7 7.15 10.26 3.40
N ARG A 8 7.92 11.31 3.71
CA ARG A 8 9.23 11.17 4.34
C ARG A 8 9.12 10.63 5.77
N GLU A 9 8.20 11.17 6.57
CA GLU A 9 7.99 10.70 7.94
C GLU A 9 7.54 9.24 7.95
N ALA A 10 6.54 8.88 7.13
CA ALA A 10 6.05 7.51 7.07
C ALA A 10 7.12 6.51 6.59
N PHE A 11 7.99 6.92 5.66
CA PHE A 11 9.07 6.07 5.17
C PHE A 11 10.14 5.79 6.24
N PHE A 12 10.45 6.76 7.11
CA PHE A 12 11.44 6.60 8.19
C PHE A 12 10.84 6.19 9.54
N ALA A 13 9.51 6.16 9.67
CA ALA A 13 8.84 5.73 10.89
C ALA A 13 9.11 4.25 11.18
N PRO A 14 9.02 3.80 12.45
CA PRO A 14 9.01 2.38 12.79
C PRO A 14 7.91 1.66 12.00
N GLN A 15 8.26 0.54 11.38
CA GLN A 15 7.39 -0.20 10.46
C GLN A 15 7.10 -1.59 11.01
N GLU A 16 5.92 -2.12 10.69
CA GLU A 16 5.60 -3.52 10.84
C GLU A 16 4.97 -4.09 9.57
N THR A 17 5.10 -5.39 9.35
CA THR A 17 4.49 -6.09 8.21
C THR A 17 3.26 -6.82 8.69
N LEU A 18 2.12 -6.54 8.05
CA LEU A 18 0.84 -7.15 8.40
C LEU A 18 0.20 -7.82 7.18
N PRO A 19 -0.61 -8.87 7.38
CA PRO A 19 -1.48 -9.40 6.33
C PRO A 19 -2.39 -8.31 5.77
N LEU A 20 -2.65 -8.34 4.46
CA LEU A 20 -3.48 -7.34 3.76
C LEU A 20 -4.85 -7.11 4.43
N GLN A 21 -5.43 -8.15 5.02
CA GLN A 21 -6.74 -8.09 5.68
C GLN A 21 -6.71 -7.28 6.98
N GLN A 22 -5.53 -7.08 7.58
CA GLN A 22 -5.31 -6.35 8.83
C GLN A 22 -4.82 -4.91 8.61
N THR A 23 -4.55 -4.51 7.36
CA THR A 23 -4.06 -3.18 7.03
C THR A 23 -5.11 -2.07 6.87
N PRO A 24 -6.42 -2.32 6.66
CA PRO A 24 -7.41 -1.23 6.59
C PRO A 24 -7.36 -0.30 7.82
N GLY A 25 -7.31 1.02 7.57
CA GLY A 25 -7.23 2.03 8.62
C GLY A 25 -5.81 2.28 9.17
N ARG A 26 -4.81 1.49 8.77
CA ARG A 26 -3.40 1.74 9.09
C ARG A 26 -2.79 2.76 8.12
N ILE A 27 -1.63 3.33 8.47
CA ILE A 27 -0.88 4.23 7.60
C ILE A 27 0.13 3.41 6.80
N SER A 28 0.14 3.56 5.47
CA SER A 28 1.11 2.88 4.62
C SER A 28 2.53 3.37 4.91
N ALA A 29 3.48 2.45 5.04
CA ALA A 29 4.91 2.78 5.14
C ALA A 29 5.64 2.57 3.80
N GLU A 30 4.97 2.04 2.78
CA GLU A 30 5.56 1.76 1.47
C GLU A 30 4.67 2.24 0.31
N LEU A 31 5.26 2.31 -0.87
CA LEU A 31 4.59 2.71 -2.11
C LEU A 31 4.03 1.45 -2.78
N VAL A 32 2.76 1.47 -3.18
CA VAL A 32 2.14 0.34 -3.88
C VAL A 32 1.64 0.82 -5.24
N CYS A 33 2.31 0.36 -6.29
CA CYS A 33 2.08 0.79 -7.65
C CYS A 33 1.77 -0.41 -8.56
N PRO A 34 0.51 -0.56 -9.00
CA PRO A 34 0.14 -1.57 -9.97
C PRO A 34 0.56 -1.18 -11.39
N TYR A 35 0.95 -2.16 -12.20
CA TYR A 35 1.28 -2.01 -13.61
C TYR A 35 0.58 -3.08 -14.47
N PRO A 36 -0.01 -2.73 -15.62
CA PRO A 36 -0.32 -1.36 -16.08
C PRO A 36 -1.44 -0.72 -15.23
N PRO A 37 -1.53 0.62 -15.07
CA PRO A 37 -0.85 1.68 -15.83
C PRO A 37 0.46 2.21 -15.23
N GLY A 38 0.86 1.79 -14.02
CA GLY A 38 2.06 2.32 -13.35
C GLY A 38 1.81 3.60 -12.54
N ILE A 39 0.58 3.79 -12.06
CA ILE A 39 0.21 4.92 -11.18
C ILE A 39 0.08 4.40 -9.75
N PRO A 40 0.77 4.99 -8.75
CA PRO A 40 0.66 4.57 -7.36
C PRO A 40 -0.77 4.67 -6.83
N VAL A 41 -1.24 3.59 -6.19
CA VAL A 41 -2.55 3.54 -5.51
C VAL A 41 -2.40 3.81 -4.01
N LEU A 42 -1.23 3.52 -3.45
CA LEU A 42 -0.85 3.86 -2.09
C LEU A 42 0.52 4.51 -2.08
N MET A 43 0.63 5.61 -1.35
CA MET A 43 1.89 6.27 -1.04
C MET A 43 2.18 6.14 0.47
N PRO A 44 3.46 6.16 0.89
CA PRO A 44 3.81 6.27 2.29
C PRO A 44 3.13 7.49 2.92
N GLY A 45 2.54 7.31 4.11
CA GLY A 45 1.85 8.36 4.85
C GLY A 45 0.35 8.47 4.56
N GLU A 46 -0.15 7.76 3.54
CA GLU A 46 -1.58 7.65 3.30
C GLU A 46 -2.24 6.59 4.18
N THR A 47 -3.48 6.86 4.57
CA THR A 47 -4.31 5.84 5.23
C THR A 47 -4.76 4.78 4.22
N ILE A 48 -4.51 3.52 4.55
CA ILE A 48 -4.90 2.38 3.72
C ILE A 48 -6.42 2.21 3.81
N SER A 49 -7.09 2.57 2.72
CA SER A 49 -8.55 2.45 2.61
C SER A 49 -8.96 1.10 1.99
N PRO A 50 -10.14 0.56 2.35
CA PRO A 50 -10.69 -0.62 1.67
C PRO A 50 -10.79 -0.46 0.14
N ASN A 51 -11.03 0.77 -0.34
CA ASN A 51 -11.13 1.06 -1.77
C ASN A 51 -9.77 0.94 -2.48
N SER A 52 -8.68 1.38 -1.83
CA SER A 52 -7.31 1.21 -2.33
C SER A 52 -6.97 -0.28 -2.49
N LEU A 53 -7.31 -1.08 -1.47
CA LEU A 53 -7.09 -2.53 -1.50
C LEU A 53 -7.92 -3.21 -2.59
N ASN A 54 -9.19 -2.83 -2.75
CA ASN A 54 -10.06 -3.36 -3.80
C ASN A 54 -9.50 -3.05 -5.20
N THR A 55 -9.01 -1.82 -5.40
CA THR A 55 -8.40 -1.41 -6.67
C THR A 55 -7.17 -2.25 -7.00
N LEU A 56 -6.28 -2.45 -6.03
CA LEU A 56 -5.07 -3.26 -6.20
C LEU A 56 -5.42 -4.73 -6.49
N GLN A 57 -6.34 -5.31 -5.73
CA GLN A 57 -6.79 -6.68 -5.94
C GLN A 57 -7.46 -6.88 -7.30
N ARG A 58 -8.25 -5.89 -7.74
CA ARG A 58 -8.88 -5.91 -9.07
C ARG A 58 -7.82 -5.90 -10.17
N ILE A 59 -6.78 -5.09 -10.06
CA ILE A 59 -5.72 -5.04 -11.08
C ILE A 59 -4.94 -6.35 -11.13
N LEU A 60 -4.62 -6.95 -9.97
CA LEU A 60 -4.03 -8.28 -9.91
C LEU A 60 -4.91 -9.34 -10.60
N ASN A 61 -6.22 -9.31 -10.35
CA ASN A 61 -7.17 -10.25 -10.98
C ASN A 61 -7.29 -10.05 -12.50
N LEU A 62 -7.00 -8.86 -13.00
CA LEU A 62 -6.94 -8.55 -14.44
C LEU A 62 -5.59 -8.93 -15.08
N GLY A 63 -4.66 -9.50 -14.31
CA GLY A 63 -3.33 -9.91 -14.79
C GLY A 63 -2.25 -8.83 -14.68
N GLY A 64 -2.53 -7.73 -13.97
CA GLY A 64 -1.52 -6.73 -13.64
C GLY A 64 -0.54 -7.24 -12.57
N CYS A 65 0.59 -6.55 -12.44
CA CYS A 65 1.60 -6.81 -11.42
C CYS A 65 1.71 -5.63 -10.45
N ILE A 66 2.24 -5.88 -9.25
CA ILE A 66 2.50 -4.84 -8.25
C ILE A 66 3.99 -4.55 -8.21
N THR A 67 4.34 -3.28 -8.00
CA THR A 67 5.71 -2.78 -7.84
C THR A 67 5.79 -1.74 -6.72
N GLY A 68 7.01 -1.48 -6.25
CA GLY A 68 7.29 -0.43 -5.25
C GLY A 68 7.13 -0.85 -3.78
N CYS A 69 6.46 -1.98 -3.53
CA CYS A 69 6.28 -2.54 -2.19
C CYS A 69 7.15 -3.78 -1.98
N SER A 70 7.30 -4.17 -0.72
CA SER A 70 8.16 -5.27 -0.31
C SER A 70 7.64 -6.64 -0.72
N ASP A 71 6.30 -6.80 -0.74
CA ASP A 71 5.62 -8.03 -1.19
C ASP A 71 4.83 -7.76 -2.48
N LEU A 72 5.39 -8.23 -3.60
CA LEU A 72 4.78 -8.05 -4.93
C LEU A 72 3.53 -8.93 -5.14
N THR A 73 3.29 -9.91 -4.26
CA THR A 73 2.07 -10.74 -4.30
C THR A 73 0.89 -10.10 -3.58
N LEU A 74 1.11 -8.95 -2.92
CA LEU A 74 0.12 -8.20 -2.15
C LEU A 74 -0.54 -9.03 -1.03
N LYS A 75 0.13 -10.04 -0.49
CA LYS A 75 -0.38 -10.81 0.66
C LYS A 75 -0.15 -10.05 1.96
N THR A 76 0.92 -9.26 2.00
CA THR A 76 1.33 -8.44 3.14
C THR A 76 1.64 -7.01 2.70
N LEU A 77 1.54 -6.07 3.64
CA LEU A 77 1.95 -4.68 3.45
C LEU A 77 2.70 -4.19 4.69
N LYS A 78 3.67 -3.30 4.46
CA LYS A 78 4.33 -2.53 5.51
C LYS A 78 3.48 -1.33 5.91
N VAL A 79 3.21 -1.24 7.20
CA VAL A 79 2.47 -0.14 7.80
C VAL A 79 3.32 0.54 8.86
N VAL A 80 3.02 1.79 9.14
CA VAL A 80 3.59 2.51 10.27
C VAL A 80 3.08 1.88 11.57
N ARG A 81 4.00 1.60 12.49
CA ARG A 81 3.71 1.03 13.81
C ARG A 81 3.03 2.03 14.73
#